data_AF-T0ZHA8-F1
#
_entry.id   AF-T0ZHA8-F1
#
_cell.length_a   1.000
_cell.length_b   1.000
_cell.length_c   1.000
_cell.angle_alpha   90.00
_cell.angle_beta   90.00
_cell.angle_gamma   90.00
#
_symmetry.space_group_name_H-M   'P 1'
#
loop_
_entity.id
_entity.type
_entity.pdbx_description
1 polymer ?
#
loop_
_entity_poly.entity_id
_entity_poly.type
_entity_poly.pdbx_seq_one_letter_code
_entity_poly.pdbx_strand_id
1 'polypeptide(L)'
;MAEKVALAVETKGIEAWFGTPTEAWLGAEAEAYRPLTDTLDVWFDSGSTHGTVLGQRPELGFPADLYLEGSDQHRGWFQSSLLTSVALNGHAPYRALLTHGFVVDGQGRKMSKSLGNVVVPQTVMKELGADNLRLWVASTDYSGELCLSKEILDRVVEAYRRLRNTLRFLLANLADFDPQRDALATESWLTLDRYALALTREVEGIVRNGYEQNEFHQVTQRLLTFCSEDRGGLLSGYSEGPALYRRKGVPFRRAAQ
;
A
#
# COMPACT_ATOMS: atom_id res chain seq x y z
N MET A 1 25.62 34.85 -6.45
CA MET A 1 26.59 33.88 -5.88
C MET A 1 25.94 32.53 -5.63
N ALA A 2 24.83 32.45 -4.88
CA ALA A 2 24.13 31.19 -4.58
C ALA A 2 23.86 30.31 -5.81
N GLU A 3 23.35 30.88 -6.91
CA GLU A 3 23.12 30.13 -8.17
C GLU A 3 24.40 29.55 -8.78
N LYS A 4 25.52 30.28 -8.74
CA LYS A 4 26.81 29.77 -9.23
C LYS A 4 27.29 28.56 -8.41
N VAL A 5 27.10 28.62 -7.09
CA VAL A 5 27.42 27.50 -6.19
C VAL A 5 26.48 26.32 -6.46
N ALA A 6 25.18 26.57 -6.64
CA ALA A 6 24.20 25.54 -6.94
C ALA A 6 24.53 24.77 -8.24
N LEU A 7 24.86 25.47 -9.32
CA LEU A 7 25.27 24.86 -10.59
C LEU A 7 26.57 24.05 -10.47
N ALA A 8 27.50 24.49 -9.61
CA ALA A 8 28.71 23.72 -9.33
C ALA A 8 28.41 22.47 -8.48
N VAL A 9 27.51 22.58 -7.50
CA VAL A 9 27.07 21.44 -6.67
C VAL A 9 26.31 20.41 -7.51
N GLU A 10 25.52 20.83 -8.48
CA GLU A 10 24.82 19.93 -9.40
C GLU A 10 25.79 19.02 -10.19
N THR A 11 26.96 19.55 -10.56
CA THR A 11 27.95 18.83 -11.35
C THR A 11 29.01 18.10 -10.53
N LYS A 12 29.41 18.64 -9.38
CA LYS A 12 30.54 18.13 -8.56
C LYS A 12 30.13 17.63 -7.17
N GLY A 13 28.84 17.69 -6.84
CA GLY A 13 28.34 17.42 -5.49
C GLY A 13 28.78 18.48 -4.48
N ILE A 14 28.61 18.17 -3.19
CA ILE A 14 28.89 19.12 -2.10
C ILE A 14 30.37 19.53 -2.00
N GLU A 15 31.27 18.72 -2.56
CA GLU A 15 32.70 19.04 -2.70
C GLU A 15 32.95 20.31 -3.53
N ALA A 16 31.98 20.73 -4.35
CA ALA A 16 32.05 22.03 -5.00
C ALA A 16 32.24 23.17 -4.00
N TRP A 17 31.55 23.12 -2.84
CA TRP A 17 31.65 24.15 -1.81
C TRP A 17 32.91 23.99 -0.96
N PHE A 18 33.16 22.77 -0.44
CA PHE A 18 34.25 22.53 0.50
C PHE A 18 35.64 22.46 -0.15
N GLY A 19 35.72 22.09 -1.43
CA GLY A 19 36.98 21.95 -2.18
C GLY A 19 37.37 23.18 -2.99
N THR A 20 36.52 24.22 -3.08
CA THR A 20 36.79 25.42 -3.88
C THR A 20 37.18 26.60 -3.00
N PRO A 21 38.37 27.21 -3.18
CA PRO A 21 38.79 28.38 -2.43
C PRO A 21 37.83 29.56 -2.57
N THR A 22 37.66 30.37 -1.51
CA THR A 22 36.76 31.54 -1.50
C THR A 22 37.10 32.54 -2.61
N GLU A 23 38.37 32.67 -2.96
CA GLU A 23 38.88 33.51 -4.05
C GLU A 23 38.31 33.09 -5.41
N ALA A 24 38.06 31.80 -5.63
CA ALA A 24 37.44 31.32 -6.86
C ALA A 24 35.95 31.69 -6.95
N TRP A 25 35.29 31.97 -5.82
CA TRP A 25 33.90 32.43 -5.77
C TRP A 25 33.74 33.94 -5.82
N LEU A 26 34.61 34.67 -5.09
CA LEU A 26 34.46 36.10 -4.78
C LEU A 26 35.58 36.99 -5.36
N GLY A 27 36.65 36.41 -5.91
CA GLY A 27 37.79 37.17 -6.43
C GLY A 27 38.42 38.05 -5.35
N ALA A 28 38.66 39.32 -5.68
CA ALA A 28 39.29 40.29 -4.77
C ALA A 28 38.48 40.58 -3.49
N GLU A 29 37.17 40.31 -3.49
CA GLU A 29 36.34 40.50 -2.29
C GLU A 29 36.55 39.40 -1.25
N ALA A 30 37.21 38.29 -1.58
CA ALA A 30 37.36 37.14 -0.70
C ALA A 30 37.97 37.49 0.67
N GLU A 31 38.87 38.47 0.75
CA GLU A 31 39.49 38.91 2.02
C GLU A 31 38.48 39.51 3.02
N ALA A 32 37.33 40.00 2.54
CA ALA A 32 36.28 40.58 3.36
C ALA A 32 35.25 39.55 3.88
N TYR A 33 35.32 38.30 3.42
CA TYR A 33 34.32 37.28 3.74
C TYR A 33 34.95 36.01 4.29
N ARG A 34 34.20 35.30 5.14
CA ARG A 34 34.56 33.98 5.63
C ARG A 34 33.53 32.97 5.12
N PRO A 35 33.94 31.86 4.46
CA PRO A 35 33.00 30.83 4.04
C PRO A 35 32.37 30.16 5.27
N LEU A 36 31.07 29.92 5.20
CA LEU A 36 30.37 29.10 6.19
C LEU A 36 30.71 27.62 5.97
N THR A 37 31.03 26.93 7.05
CA THR A 37 31.32 25.48 7.06
C THR A 37 30.14 24.64 7.55
N ASP A 38 29.07 25.30 8.00
CA ASP A 38 27.88 24.63 8.49
C ASP A 38 27.15 23.93 7.34
N THR A 39 26.54 22.79 7.64
CA THR A 39 25.67 22.06 6.72
C THR A 39 24.21 22.30 7.09
N LEU A 40 23.33 22.08 6.12
CA LEU A 40 21.90 22.08 6.38
C LEU A 40 21.51 20.86 7.23
N ASP A 41 20.43 21.02 7.98
CA ASP A 41 19.85 19.94 8.77
C ASP A 41 19.18 18.90 7.86
N VAL A 42 19.21 17.63 8.27
CA VAL A 42 18.68 16.51 7.48
C VAL A 42 17.16 16.61 7.22
N TRP A 43 16.43 17.35 8.05
CA TRP A 43 15.02 17.63 7.79
C TRP A 43 14.82 18.63 6.67
N PHE A 44 15.79 19.52 6.42
CA PHE A 44 15.76 20.37 5.23
C PHE A 44 15.97 19.54 3.96
N ASP A 45 16.96 18.65 3.97
CA ASP A 45 17.26 17.77 2.83
C ASP A 45 16.02 16.96 2.44
N SER A 46 15.48 16.20 3.39
CA SER A 46 14.26 15.39 3.17
C SER A 46 13.02 16.25 2.90
N GLY A 47 12.89 17.40 3.57
CA GLY A 47 11.79 18.34 3.38
C GLY A 47 11.77 18.95 1.98
N SER A 48 12.92 19.13 1.35
CA SER A 48 13.02 19.71 0.00
C SER A 48 12.71 18.74 -1.15
N THR A 49 12.40 17.47 -0.86
CA THR A 49 12.18 16.41 -1.87
C THR A 49 11.02 16.69 -2.83
N HIS A 50 10.04 17.51 -2.45
CA HIS A 50 9.01 17.97 -3.39
C HIS A 50 9.60 18.80 -4.54
N GLY A 51 10.62 19.61 -4.27
CA GLY A 51 11.31 20.39 -5.29
C GLY A 51 12.42 19.61 -6.00
N THR A 52 13.18 18.80 -5.25
CA THR A 52 14.36 18.10 -5.78
C THR A 52 14.06 16.74 -6.42
N VAL A 53 12.87 16.18 -6.17
CA VAL A 53 12.41 14.92 -6.79
C VAL A 53 11.15 15.16 -7.62
N LEU A 54 10.03 15.58 -7.00
CA LEU A 54 8.76 15.71 -7.74
C LEU A 54 8.85 16.79 -8.83
N GLY A 55 9.46 17.94 -8.51
CA GLY A 55 9.64 19.04 -9.46
C GLY A 55 10.67 18.77 -10.57
N GLN A 56 11.58 17.79 -10.40
CA GLN A 56 12.64 17.49 -11.36
C GLN A 56 12.30 16.34 -12.31
N ARG A 57 11.36 15.47 -11.94
CA ARG A 57 11.04 14.26 -12.68
C ARG A 57 9.71 14.42 -13.43
N PRO A 58 9.71 14.51 -14.77
CA PRO A 58 8.50 14.78 -15.55
C PRO A 58 7.43 13.69 -15.45
N GLU A 59 7.81 12.47 -15.05
CA GLU A 59 6.89 11.37 -14.78
C GLU A 59 6.15 11.49 -13.44
N LEU A 60 6.53 12.44 -12.57
CA LEU A 60 5.93 12.66 -11.26
C LEU A 60 5.03 13.91 -11.26
N GLY A 61 4.03 13.91 -10.37
CA GLY A 61 3.13 15.03 -10.17
C GLY A 61 3.50 15.84 -8.94
N PHE A 62 3.38 17.17 -9.04
CA PHE A 62 3.43 18.10 -7.92
C PHE A 62 2.17 19.01 -7.93
N PRO A 63 1.46 19.17 -6.79
CA PRO A 63 1.67 18.45 -5.52
C PRO A 63 1.36 16.96 -5.64
N ALA A 64 1.97 16.14 -4.78
CA ALA A 64 1.69 14.70 -4.70
C ALA A 64 0.24 14.45 -4.25
N ASP A 65 -0.37 13.37 -4.73
CA ASP A 65 -1.73 13.04 -4.28
C ASP A 65 -1.74 12.62 -2.80
N LEU A 66 -0.73 11.88 -2.35
CA LEU A 66 -0.64 11.36 -0.99
C LEU A 66 0.80 11.34 -0.48
N TYR A 67 1.00 11.84 0.75
CA TYR A 67 2.16 11.51 1.58
C TYR A 67 1.74 10.48 2.63
N LEU A 68 2.54 9.43 2.82
CA LEU A 68 2.27 8.32 3.71
C LEU A 68 3.52 7.94 4.49
N GLU A 69 3.49 8.08 5.81
CA GLU A 69 4.58 7.69 6.72
C GLU A 69 4.05 7.40 8.14
N GLY A 70 4.94 7.00 9.04
CA GLY A 70 4.66 6.82 10.45
C GLY A 70 4.21 8.10 11.17
N SER A 71 3.48 7.95 12.27
CA SER A 71 2.95 9.05 13.08
C SER A 71 4.03 10.00 13.65
N ASP A 72 5.28 9.54 13.78
CA ASP A 72 6.42 10.37 14.17
C ASP A 72 6.76 11.46 13.15
N GLN A 73 6.38 11.28 11.89
CA GLN A 73 6.73 12.22 10.81
C GLN A 73 5.91 13.52 10.85
N HIS A 74 4.88 13.63 11.69
CA HIS A 74 4.17 14.91 11.91
C HIS A 74 5.08 16.06 12.34
N ARG A 75 6.15 15.76 13.10
CA ARG A 75 7.16 16.74 13.52
C ARG A 75 8.50 16.58 12.78
N GLY A 76 8.56 15.62 11.87
CA GLY A 76 9.71 15.35 11.01
C GLY A 76 9.40 15.75 9.58
N TRP A 77 9.39 14.76 8.70
CA TRP A 77 9.32 14.95 7.26
C TRP A 77 8.07 15.67 6.77
N PHE A 78 6.90 15.43 7.37
CA PHE A 78 5.68 16.13 6.96
C PHE A 78 5.76 17.63 7.23
N GLN A 79 6.31 18.00 8.39
CA GLN A 79 6.46 19.40 8.78
C GLN A 79 7.51 20.10 7.92
N SER A 80 8.69 19.48 7.75
CA SER A 80 9.75 20.10 6.95
C SER A 80 9.36 20.22 5.47
N SER A 81 8.66 19.22 4.92
CA SER A 81 8.12 19.28 3.55
C SER A 81 7.07 20.37 3.40
N LEU A 82 6.14 20.48 4.36
CA LEU A 82 5.13 21.53 4.34
C LEU A 82 5.76 22.93 4.39
N LEU A 83 6.68 23.16 5.33
CA LEU A 83 7.30 24.48 5.52
C LEU A 83 8.12 24.90 4.29
N THR A 84 8.95 24.00 3.76
CA THR A 84 9.77 24.30 2.58
C THR A 84 8.91 24.50 1.33
N SER A 85 7.84 23.72 1.14
CA SER A 85 6.96 23.90 -0.03
C SER A 85 6.11 25.17 0.06
N VAL A 86 5.60 25.52 1.24
CA VAL A 86 4.88 26.79 1.43
C VAL A 86 5.83 27.97 1.20
N ALA A 87 7.08 27.89 1.67
CA ALA A 87 8.08 28.93 1.44
C ALA A 87 8.42 29.13 -0.05
N LEU A 88 8.48 28.05 -0.84
CA LEU A 88 8.87 28.10 -2.25
C LEU A 88 7.69 28.28 -3.22
N ASN A 89 6.57 27.64 -2.93
CA ASN A 89 5.43 27.46 -3.86
C ASN A 89 4.10 28.03 -3.32
N GLY A 90 4.05 28.45 -2.05
CA GLY A 90 2.84 29.01 -1.43
C GLY A 90 1.76 27.99 -1.06
N HIS A 91 2.00 26.69 -1.21
CA HIS A 91 1.05 25.63 -0.86
C HIS A 91 1.75 24.37 -0.32
N ALA A 92 0.97 23.42 0.22
CA ALA A 92 1.49 22.14 0.69
C ALA A 92 1.98 21.26 -0.47
N PRO A 93 3.01 20.41 -0.26
CA PRO A 93 3.55 19.55 -1.32
C PRO A 93 2.69 18.31 -1.61
N TYR A 94 1.58 18.13 -0.87
CA TYR A 94 0.67 16.99 -0.97
C TYR A 94 -0.79 17.44 -0.90
N ARG A 95 -1.69 16.65 -1.49
CA ARG A 95 -3.16 16.84 -1.41
C ARG A 95 -3.77 16.13 -0.20
N ALA A 96 -3.22 14.98 0.18
CA ALA A 96 -3.62 14.22 1.35
C ALA A 96 -2.40 13.72 2.14
N LEU A 97 -2.62 13.45 3.42
CA LEU A 97 -1.63 12.90 4.34
C LEU A 97 -2.27 11.71 5.07
N LEU A 98 -1.62 10.56 5.00
CA LEU A 98 -2.03 9.34 5.71
C LEU A 98 -0.93 8.93 6.67
N THR A 99 -1.29 8.66 7.91
CA THR A 99 -0.36 8.22 8.94
C THR A 99 -0.68 6.83 9.43
N HIS A 100 0.36 6.06 9.75
CA HIS A 100 0.20 4.77 10.42
C HIS A 100 0.92 4.73 11.77
N GLY A 101 0.48 3.84 12.66
CA GLY A 101 1.19 3.54 13.90
C GLY A 101 2.49 2.76 13.69
N PHE A 102 3.15 2.40 14.78
CA PHE A 102 4.36 1.58 14.72
C PHE A 102 4.02 0.09 14.77
N VAL A 103 4.97 -0.72 14.34
CA VAL A 103 4.87 -2.16 14.52
C VAL A 103 5.33 -2.51 15.95
N VAL A 104 4.45 -3.18 16.70
CA VAL A 104 4.65 -3.61 18.09
C VAL A 104 4.52 -5.13 18.21
N ASP A 105 5.02 -5.70 19.31
CA ASP A 105 4.85 -7.14 19.55
C ASP A 105 3.39 -7.52 19.81
N GLY A 106 3.08 -8.82 19.90
CA GLY A 106 1.72 -9.31 20.17
C GLY A 106 1.11 -8.86 21.50
N GLN A 107 1.89 -8.24 22.40
CA GLN A 107 1.42 -7.67 23.67
C GLN A 107 1.35 -6.13 23.61
N GLY A 108 1.56 -5.52 22.44
CA GLY A 108 1.55 -4.07 22.25
C GLY A 108 2.82 -3.37 22.74
N ARG A 109 3.91 -4.10 23.01
CA ARG A 109 5.16 -3.51 23.48
C ARG A 109 6.06 -3.19 22.30
N LYS A 110 6.80 -2.09 22.41
CA LYS A 110 7.83 -1.71 21.45
C LYS A 110 8.82 -2.86 21.26
N MET A 111 9.12 -3.20 20.01
CA MET A 111 10.09 -4.24 19.70
C MET A 111 11.51 -3.78 20.07
N SER A 112 12.27 -4.64 20.74
CA SER A 112 13.68 -4.40 21.04
C SER A 112 14.48 -5.70 21.04
N LYS A 113 15.74 -5.62 20.58
CA LYS A 113 16.64 -6.78 20.55
C LYS A 113 16.85 -7.36 21.95
N SER A 114 16.90 -6.53 22.99
CA SER A 114 17.09 -6.96 24.38
C SER A 114 15.89 -7.73 24.95
N LEU A 115 14.68 -7.45 24.48
CA LEU A 115 13.47 -8.18 24.88
C LEU A 115 13.25 -9.46 24.04
N GLY A 116 14.02 -9.65 22.96
CA GLY A 116 13.89 -10.81 22.08
C GLY A 116 12.56 -10.87 21.31
N ASN A 117 11.77 -9.78 21.30
CA ASN A 117 10.44 -9.70 20.69
C ASN A 117 10.46 -9.07 19.28
N VAL A 118 11.63 -8.98 18.64
CA VAL A 118 11.77 -8.43 17.30
C VAL A 118 11.39 -9.48 16.26
N VAL A 119 10.43 -9.13 15.41
CA VAL A 119 10.10 -9.91 14.22
C VAL A 119 10.67 -9.18 13.00
N VAL A 120 11.60 -9.82 12.29
CA VAL A 120 12.24 -9.22 11.10
C VAL A 120 11.42 -9.53 9.85
N PRO A 121 11.01 -8.52 9.05
CA PRO A 121 10.19 -8.74 7.85
C PRO A 121 10.79 -9.74 6.87
N GLN A 122 12.11 -9.72 6.67
CA GLN A 122 12.81 -10.64 5.76
C GLN A 122 12.67 -12.11 6.20
N THR A 123 12.69 -12.37 7.52
CA THR A 123 12.49 -13.72 8.05
C THR A 123 11.06 -14.19 7.77
N VAL A 124 10.07 -13.34 8.04
CA VAL A 124 8.65 -13.64 7.75
C VAL A 124 8.45 -13.89 6.25
N MET A 125 9.03 -13.08 5.39
CA MET A 125 8.95 -13.25 3.93
C MET A 125 9.58 -14.57 3.47
N LYS A 126 10.71 -14.97 4.07
CA LYS A 126 11.39 -16.23 3.74
C LYS A 126 10.56 -17.46 4.17
N GLU A 127 9.90 -17.37 5.33
CA GLU A 127 9.16 -18.49 5.91
C GLU A 127 7.73 -18.61 5.37
N LEU A 128 7.02 -17.48 5.26
CA LEU A 128 5.60 -17.43 4.93
C LEU A 128 5.31 -16.84 3.54
N GLY A 129 6.29 -16.21 2.89
CA GLY A 129 6.11 -15.53 1.62
C GLY A 129 5.61 -14.10 1.76
N ALA A 130 5.87 -13.28 0.73
CA ALA A 130 5.54 -11.86 0.73
C ALA A 130 4.03 -11.58 0.83
N ASP A 131 3.19 -12.42 0.23
CA ASP A 131 1.73 -12.23 0.23
C ASP A 131 1.11 -12.38 1.61
N ASN A 132 1.65 -13.25 2.47
CA ASN A 132 1.18 -13.36 3.85
C ASN A 132 1.53 -12.10 4.64
N LEU A 133 2.72 -11.52 4.44
CA LEU A 133 3.06 -10.25 5.08
C LEU A 133 2.19 -9.10 4.55
N ARG A 134 1.92 -9.05 3.24
CA ARG A 134 1.01 -8.06 2.63
C ARG A 134 -0.41 -8.19 3.15
N LEU A 135 -0.92 -9.42 3.28
CA LEU A 135 -2.25 -9.69 3.83
C LEU A 135 -2.33 -9.28 5.30
N TRP A 136 -1.27 -9.50 6.09
CA TRP A 136 -1.21 -9.02 7.47
C TRP A 136 -1.34 -7.49 7.53
N VAL A 137 -0.52 -6.76 6.75
CA VAL A 137 -0.60 -5.29 6.66
C VAL A 137 -2.01 -4.85 6.25
N ALA A 138 -2.56 -5.44 5.18
CA ALA A 138 -3.89 -5.11 4.69
C ALA A 138 -5.01 -5.46 5.68
N SER A 139 -4.82 -6.45 6.55
CA SER A 139 -5.81 -6.86 7.56
C SER A 139 -5.77 -6.04 8.85
N THR A 140 -4.76 -5.20 9.03
CA THR A 140 -4.53 -4.46 10.27
C THR A 140 -5.08 -3.05 10.14
N ASP A 141 -5.80 -2.58 11.15
CA ASP A 141 -6.12 -1.17 11.28
C ASP A 141 -4.84 -0.39 11.61
N TYR A 142 -4.28 0.26 10.62
CA TYR A 142 -3.02 0.98 10.72
C TYR A 142 -3.14 2.32 11.44
N SER A 143 -4.35 2.80 11.75
CA SER A 143 -4.55 4.05 12.50
C SER A 143 -4.01 3.97 13.93
N GLY A 144 -3.97 2.75 14.48
CA GLY A 144 -3.31 2.42 15.74
C GLY A 144 -1.98 1.69 15.56
N GLU A 145 -1.46 1.16 16.66
CA GLU A 145 -0.26 0.32 16.66
C GLU A 145 -0.53 -1.03 15.96
N LEU A 146 0.39 -1.46 15.11
CA LEU A 146 0.29 -2.69 14.34
C LEU A 146 0.93 -3.85 15.12
N CYS A 147 0.09 -4.65 15.77
CA CYS A 147 0.54 -5.84 16.49
C CYS A 147 1.03 -6.94 15.54
N LEU A 148 2.23 -7.45 15.80
CA LEU A 148 2.83 -8.57 15.08
C LEU A 148 3.32 -9.65 16.04
N SER A 149 2.81 -10.86 15.87
CA SER A 149 3.24 -12.05 16.59
C SER A 149 3.16 -13.27 15.69
N LYS A 150 3.77 -14.38 16.11
CA LYS A 150 3.68 -15.65 15.38
C LYS A 150 2.23 -16.13 15.27
N GLU A 151 1.46 -16.02 16.34
CA GLU A 151 0.06 -16.43 16.38
C GLU A 151 -0.81 -15.58 15.43
N ILE A 152 -0.52 -14.28 15.31
CA ILE A 152 -1.17 -13.41 14.34
C ILE A 152 -0.83 -13.85 12.91
N LEU A 153 0.45 -14.12 12.64
CA LEU A 153 0.90 -14.60 11.32
C LEU A 153 0.29 -15.95 10.95
N ASP A 154 0.19 -16.89 11.89
CA ASP A 154 -0.46 -18.18 11.67
C ASP A 154 -1.93 -18.02 11.28
N ARG A 155 -2.66 -17.07 11.90
CA ARG A 155 -4.03 -16.73 11.50
C ARG A 155 -4.10 -16.13 10.09
N VAL A 156 -3.14 -15.29 9.73
CA VAL A 156 -3.05 -14.69 8.40
C VAL A 156 -2.77 -15.77 7.33
N VAL A 157 -1.92 -16.75 7.63
CA VAL A 157 -1.66 -17.90 6.75
C VAL A 157 -2.94 -18.71 6.50
N GLU A 158 -3.73 -18.96 7.54
CA GLU A 158 -5.01 -19.64 7.39
C GLU A 158 -6.03 -18.83 6.57
N ALA A 159 -6.09 -17.51 6.78
CA ALA A 159 -6.90 -16.59 5.99
C ALA A 159 -6.49 -16.60 4.50
N TYR A 160 -5.19 -16.50 4.23
CA TYR A 160 -4.63 -16.59 2.89
C TYR A 160 -4.97 -17.92 2.21
N ARG A 161 -4.77 -19.04 2.92
CA ARG A 161 -5.09 -20.38 2.43
C ARG A 161 -6.57 -20.51 2.06
N ARG A 162 -7.46 -19.89 2.85
CA ARG A 162 -8.90 -19.87 2.57
C ARG A 162 -9.20 -19.10 1.29
N LEU A 163 -8.72 -17.86 1.15
CA LEU A 163 -8.88 -17.06 -0.07
C LEU A 163 -8.38 -17.82 -1.31
N ARG A 164 -7.15 -18.35 -1.22
CA ARG A 164 -6.53 -19.11 -2.31
C ARG A 164 -7.35 -20.35 -2.70
N ASN A 165 -7.84 -21.11 -1.72
CA ASN A 165 -8.65 -22.30 -2.00
C ASN A 165 -9.99 -21.95 -2.65
N THR A 166 -10.62 -20.86 -2.22
CA THR A 166 -11.86 -20.35 -2.80
C THR A 166 -11.69 -19.93 -4.25
N LEU A 167 -10.59 -19.24 -4.57
CA LEU A 167 -10.22 -18.88 -5.94
C LEU A 167 -9.88 -20.11 -6.78
N ARG A 168 -9.08 -21.05 -6.24
CA ARG A 168 -8.74 -22.30 -6.91
C ARG A 168 -9.99 -23.11 -7.25
N PHE A 169 -10.97 -23.17 -6.34
CA PHE A 169 -12.23 -23.84 -6.59
C PHE A 169 -13.03 -23.16 -7.72
N LEU A 170 -13.09 -21.83 -7.77
CA LEU A 170 -13.72 -21.11 -8.90
C LEU A 170 -13.06 -21.48 -10.22
N LEU A 171 -11.74 -21.30 -10.29
CA LEU A 171 -10.97 -21.52 -11.51
C LEU A 171 -11.11 -22.95 -12.02
N ALA A 172 -11.12 -23.94 -11.10
CA ALA A 172 -11.33 -25.34 -11.46
C ALA A 172 -12.73 -25.58 -12.07
N ASN A 173 -13.75 -24.85 -11.60
CA ASN A 173 -15.10 -24.95 -12.15
C ASN A 173 -15.31 -24.16 -13.44
N LEU A 174 -14.37 -23.28 -13.82
CA LEU A 174 -14.41 -22.50 -15.07
C LEU A 174 -13.53 -23.11 -16.18
N ALA A 175 -12.84 -24.21 -15.93
CA ALA A 175 -11.86 -24.79 -16.85
C ALA A 175 -12.42 -25.17 -18.25
N ASP A 176 -13.73 -25.38 -18.37
CA ASP A 176 -14.44 -25.69 -19.61
C ASP A 176 -15.46 -24.62 -20.04
N PHE A 177 -15.34 -23.41 -19.52
CA PHE A 177 -16.22 -22.28 -19.81
C PHE A 177 -15.53 -21.26 -20.72
N ASP A 178 -16.18 -20.95 -21.84
CA ASP A 178 -15.81 -19.86 -22.74
C ASP A 178 -16.89 -18.77 -22.69
N PRO A 179 -16.61 -17.57 -22.15
CA PRO A 179 -17.59 -16.50 -22.05
C PRO A 179 -18.23 -16.08 -23.38
N GLN A 180 -17.54 -16.24 -24.51
CA GLN A 180 -18.09 -15.85 -25.82
C GLN A 180 -19.10 -16.86 -26.37
N ARG A 181 -18.94 -18.14 -26.00
CA ARG A 181 -19.75 -19.25 -26.51
C ARG A 181 -20.80 -19.75 -25.51
N ASP A 182 -20.42 -19.80 -24.24
CA ASP A 182 -21.15 -20.53 -23.20
C ASP A 182 -21.96 -19.62 -22.27
N ALA A 183 -21.73 -18.30 -22.28
CA ALA A 183 -22.46 -17.36 -21.43
C ALA A 183 -23.95 -17.30 -21.80
N LEU A 184 -24.80 -17.35 -20.78
CA LEU A 184 -26.26 -17.25 -20.95
C LEU A 184 -26.76 -15.85 -20.61
N ALA A 185 -27.81 -15.42 -21.30
CA ALA A 185 -28.55 -14.20 -20.96
C ALA A 185 -29.10 -14.29 -19.52
N THR A 186 -29.17 -13.16 -18.82
CA THR A 186 -29.50 -13.10 -17.39
C THR A 186 -30.90 -13.65 -17.09
N GLU A 187 -31.80 -13.57 -18.07
CA GLU A 187 -33.15 -14.11 -18.05
C GLU A 187 -33.16 -15.64 -17.91
N SER A 188 -32.11 -16.30 -18.40
CA SER A 188 -31.94 -17.76 -18.35
C SER A 188 -31.24 -18.24 -17.08
N TRP A 189 -30.81 -17.34 -16.21
CA TRP A 189 -30.16 -17.68 -14.95
C TRP A 189 -31.17 -18.11 -13.90
N LEU A 190 -30.75 -19.00 -12.99
CA LEU A 190 -31.55 -19.33 -11.83
C LEU A 190 -31.59 -18.15 -10.86
N THR A 191 -32.63 -18.10 -10.03
CA THR A 191 -32.74 -17.08 -8.97
C THR A 191 -31.52 -17.07 -8.06
N LEU A 192 -30.93 -18.25 -7.79
CA LEU A 192 -29.71 -18.39 -7.00
C LEU A 192 -28.51 -17.71 -7.66
N ASP A 193 -28.34 -17.85 -8.98
CA ASP A 193 -27.22 -17.24 -9.71
C ASP A 193 -27.35 -15.71 -9.75
N ARG A 194 -28.58 -15.21 -9.94
CA ARG A 194 -28.86 -13.76 -9.86
C ARG A 194 -28.63 -13.22 -8.45
N TYR A 195 -28.98 -13.98 -7.42
CA TYR A 195 -28.69 -13.64 -6.03
C TYR A 195 -27.18 -13.60 -5.75
N ALA A 196 -26.42 -14.59 -6.25
CA ALA A 196 -24.96 -14.60 -6.15
C ALA A 196 -24.31 -13.38 -6.82
N LEU A 197 -24.83 -12.96 -7.99
CA LEU A 197 -24.38 -11.73 -8.65
C LEU A 197 -24.70 -10.49 -7.81
N ALA A 198 -25.90 -10.40 -7.24
CA ALA A 198 -26.28 -9.27 -6.38
C ALA A 198 -25.37 -9.17 -5.15
N LEU A 199 -25.10 -10.29 -4.47
CA LEU A 199 -24.13 -10.35 -3.36
C LEU A 199 -22.73 -9.93 -3.79
N THR A 200 -22.28 -10.39 -4.97
CA THR A 200 -20.95 -10.02 -5.49
C THR A 200 -20.85 -8.52 -5.76
N ARG A 201 -21.92 -7.88 -6.26
CA ARG A 201 -21.97 -6.42 -6.44
C ARG A 201 -21.95 -5.66 -5.12
N GLU A 202 -22.63 -6.17 -4.09
CA GLU A 202 -22.58 -5.59 -2.75
C GLU A 202 -21.15 -5.63 -2.19
N VAL A 203 -20.48 -6.78 -2.30
CA VAL A 203 -19.06 -6.93 -1.93
C VAL A 203 -18.20 -5.96 -2.71
N GLU A 204 -18.38 -5.84 -4.03
CA GLU A 204 -17.63 -4.92 -4.87
C GLU A 204 -17.76 -3.47 -4.38
N GLY A 205 -18.98 -3.04 -4.04
CA GLY A 205 -19.23 -1.69 -3.51
C GLY A 205 -18.46 -1.43 -2.21
N ILE A 206 -18.46 -2.37 -1.28
CA ILE A 206 -17.72 -2.28 -0.01
C ILE A 206 -16.21 -2.26 -0.27
N VAL A 207 -15.72 -3.12 -1.15
CA VAL A 207 -14.29 -3.19 -1.51
C VAL A 207 -13.82 -1.89 -2.14
N ARG A 208 -14.59 -1.34 -3.09
CA ARG A 208 -14.27 -0.08 -3.77
C ARG A 208 -14.23 1.08 -2.77
N ASN A 209 -15.25 1.20 -1.92
CA ASN A 209 -15.29 2.22 -0.88
C ASN A 209 -14.10 2.09 0.09
N GLY A 210 -13.77 0.86 0.51
CA GLY A 210 -12.61 0.61 1.37
C GLY A 210 -11.30 1.07 0.72
N TYR A 211 -11.11 0.86 -0.58
CA TYR A 211 -9.93 1.39 -1.29
C TYR A 211 -9.96 2.93 -1.39
N GLU A 212 -11.11 3.53 -1.66
CA GLU A 212 -11.25 5.00 -1.75
C GLU A 212 -10.96 5.70 -0.42
N GLN A 213 -11.32 5.08 0.70
CA GLN A 213 -11.07 5.58 2.05
C GLN A 213 -9.74 5.11 2.65
N ASN A 214 -8.94 4.34 1.91
CA ASN A 214 -7.74 3.65 2.40
C ASN A 214 -8.00 2.69 3.58
N GLU A 215 -9.22 2.17 3.77
CA GLU A 215 -9.60 1.24 4.83
C GLU A 215 -9.37 -0.22 4.41
N PHE A 216 -8.12 -0.59 4.17
CA PHE A 216 -7.75 -1.92 3.66
C PHE A 216 -8.17 -3.09 4.57
N HIS A 217 -8.25 -2.85 5.88
CA HIS A 217 -8.67 -3.85 6.85
C HIS A 217 -10.14 -4.24 6.65
N GLN A 218 -11.00 -3.29 6.30
CA GLN A 218 -12.41 -3.56 5.97
C GLN A 218 -12.53 -4.35 4.66
N VAL A 219 -11.71 -4.02 3.66
CA VAL A 219 -11.63 -4.77 2.39
C VAL A 219 -11.29 -6.23 2.68
N THR A 220 -10.23 -6.45 3.47
CA THR A 220 -9.76 -7.81 3.80
C THR A 220 -10.81 -8.59 4.59
N GLN A 221 -11.43 -7.97 5.60
CA GLN A 221 -12.49 -8.59 6.39
C GLN A 221 -13.69 -8.98 5.51
N ARG A 222 -14.18 -8.07 4.65
CA ARG A 222 -15.33 -8.35 3.77
C ARG A 222 -15.05 -9.49 2.81
N LEU A 223 -13.86 -9.54 2.22
CA LEU A 223 -13.44 -10.62 1.31
C LEU A 223 -13.34 -11.96 2.02
N LEU A 224 -12.80 -11.97 3.25
CA LEU A 224 -12.71 -13.20 4.05
C LEU A 224 -14.10 -13.71 4.42
N THR A 225 -14.98 -12.84 4.92
CA THR A 225 -16.40 -13.18 5.21
C THR A 225 -17.11 -13.69 3.97
N PHE A 226 -16.95 -13.02 2.83
CA PHE A 226 -17.53 -13.49 1.56
C PHE A 226 -17.04 -14.91 1.20
N CYS A 227 -15.75 -15.18 1.38
CA CYS A 227 -15.17 -16.48 1.07
C CYS A 227 -15.52 -17.58 2.08
N SER A 228 -15.91 -17.26 3.32
CA SER A 228 -16.21 -18.25 4.37
C SER A 228 -17.71 -18.48 4.60
N GLU A 229 -18.49 -17.41 4.68
CA GLU A 229 -19.87 -17.44 5.17
C GLU A 229 -20.85 -17.35 4.00
N ASP A 230 -20.79 -16.26 3.23
CA ASP A 230 -21.70 -16.02 2.12
C ASP A 230 -21.59 -17.13 1.06
N ARG A 231 -20.34 -17.51 0.76
CA ARG A 231 -20.08 -18.54 -0.23
C ARG A 231 -20.17 -19.97 0.29
N GLY A 232 -19.99 -20.19 1.59
CA GLY A 232 -20.18 -21.51 2.20
C GLY A 232 -21.62 -22.01 2.02
N GLY A 233 -22.59 -21.11 2.22
CA GLY A 233 -24.01 -21.38 1.96
C GLY A 233 -24.34 -21.56 0.47
N LEU A 234 -23.80 -20.69 -0.40
CA LEU A 234 -24.00 -20.81 -1.87
C LEU A 234 -23.39 -22.10 -2.43
N LEU A 235 -22.17 -22.46 -2.04
CA LEU A 235 -21.48 -23.67 -2.51
C LEU A 235 -22.09 -24.95 -1.95
N SER A 236 -22.55 -24.96 -0.70
CA SER A 236 -23.40 -26.06 -0.20
C SER A 236 -24.64 -26.19 -1.08
N GLY A 237 -25.28 -25.07 -1.45
CA GLY A 237 -26.37 -25.05 -2.44
C GLY A 237 -26.01 -25.58 -3.84
N TYR A 238 -24.77 -25.41 -4.32
CA TYR A 238 -24.31 -25.94 -5.61
C TYR A 238 -23.78 -27.39 -5.54
N SER A 239 -23.24 -27.81 -4.39
CA SER A 239 -22.66 -29.14 -4.17
C SER A 239 -23.67 -30.15 -3.63
N GLU A 240 -24.59 -29.74 -2.77
CA GLU A 240 -25.76 -30.51 -2.31
C GLU A 240 -27.03 -30.22 -3.13
N GLY A 241 -26.96 -29.22 -4.02
CA GLY A 241 -28.03 -28.92 -4.97
C GLY A 241 -28.34 -30.04 -5.95
N PRO A 242 -29.42 -29.88 -6.75
CA PRO A 242 -29.88 -30.90 -7.68
C PRO A 242 -28.73 -31.43 -8.56
N ALA A 243 -28.75 -32.72 -8.92
CA ALA A 243 -27.76 -33.38 -9.78
C ALA A 243 -27.45 -32.62 -11.12
N LEU A 244 -28.28 -31.63 -11.46
CA LEU A 244 -28.18 -30.69 -12.56
C LEU A 244 -26.87 -29.86 -12.59
N TYR A 245 -26.27 -29.49 -11.45
CA TYR A 245 -25.02 -28.69 -11.45
C TYR A 245 -23.76 -29.52 -11.74
N ARG A 246 -23.84 -30.85 -11.66
CA ARG A 246 -22.67 -31.74 -11.81
C ARG A 246 -22.51 -32.32 -13.22
N ARG A 247 -23.52 -32.22 -14.10
CA ARG A 247 -23.44 -32.73 -15.48
C ARG A 247 -22.87 -31.68 -16.44
N LYS A 248 -21.86 -32.07 -17.23
CA LYS A 248 -21.34 -31.29 -18.35
C LYS A 248 -22.44 -31.06 -19.40
N GLY A 249 -22.51 -29.84 -19.97
CA GLY A 249 -23.41 -29.50 -21.07
C GLY A 249 -24.87 -29.18 -20.69
N VAL A 250 -25.19 -29.06 -19.40
CA VAL A 250 -26.54 -28.68 -18.95
C VAL A 250 -26.60 -27.14 -18.79
N PRO A 251 -27.66 -26.45 -19.30
CA PRO A 251 -27.77 -24.99 -19.25
C PRO A 251 -27.58 -24.40 -17.84
N PHE A 252 -28.06 -25.09 -16.81
CA PHE A 252 -27.96 -24.65 -15.42
C PHE A 252 -26.54 -24.57 -14.88
N ARG A 253 -25.61 -25.42 -15.37
CA ARG A 253 -24.19 -25.30 -15.03
C ARG A 253 -23.57 -24.07 -15.69
N ARG A 254 -24.00 -23.72 -16.91
CA ARG A 254 -23.51 -22.54 -17.65
C ARG A 254 -23.99 -21.21 -17.06
N ALA A 255 -25.13 -21.20 -16.36
CA ALA A 255 -25.59 -20.01 -15.64
C ALA A 255 -24.77 -19.71 -14.37
N ALA A 256 -24.25 -20.76 -13.72
CA ALA A 256 -23.44 -20.64 -12.51
C ALA A 256 -21.93 -20.46 -12.77
N GLN A 257 -21.47 -20.73 -14.00
CA GLN A 257 -20.11 -20.49 -14.48
C GLN A 257 -19.99 -19.05 -14.99
#